data_AF-A0A836RIK6-F1
#
_entry.id   AF-A0A836RIK6-F1
#
_cell.length_a   1.000
_cell.length_b   1.000
_cell.length_c   1.000
_cell.angle_alpha   90.00
_cell.angle_beta   90.00
_cell.angle_gamma   90.00
#
_symmetry.space_group_name_H-M   'P 1'
#
loop_
_entity.id
_entity.type
_entity.pdbx_description
1 polymer ?
#
loop_
_entity_poly.entity_id
_entity_poly.type
_entity_poly.pdbx_seq_one_letter_code
_entity_poly.pdbx_strand_id
1 'polypeptide(L)'
;MSSLPTWIFADGTRLEGVQTLDAISQASGVAIPTSAQPWFAPLPNGTLLAGSPVFLELDGYDPNGGPLSFTVSSDNPDLIEATVLVNNQSLRISVAGYGDLVIHLFDHLVPRVTQRVTGLAEAGFYDGLLFHQVINGMSILGGDPTGTGGGGSA
;
A
#
# COMPACT_ATOMS: atom_id res chain seq x y z
N MET A 1 -20.12 22.62 -0.93
CA MET A 1 -18.72 22.18 -0.75
C MET A 1 -18.78 20.67 -0.59
N SER A 2 -18.14 19.89 -1.47
CA SER A 2 -18.06 18.42 -1.32
C SER A 2 -17.33 18.09 -0.02
N SER A 3 -17.87 17.16 0.75
CA SER A 3 -17.22 16.72 1.99
C SER A 3 -16.06 15.78 1.64
N LEU A 4 -14.87 16.08 2.15
CA LEU A 4 -13.68 15.23 2.02
C LEU A 4 -13.56 14.31 3.25
N PRO A 5 -12.94 13.12 3.10
CA PRO A 5 -12.41 12.54 1.86
C PRO A 5 -13.52 12.14 0.86
N THR A 6 -13.19 12.00 -0.43
CA THR A 6 -14.14 11.51 -1.44
C THR A 6 -13.58 10.28 -2.14
N TRP A 7 -14.39 9.21 -2.15
CA TRP A 7 -14.18 7.97 -2.90
C TRP A 7 -14.83 8.10 -4.27
N ILE A 8 -14.08 7.79 -5.33
CA ILE A 8 -14.56 7.75 -6.70
C ILE A 8 -14.40 6.31 -7.21
N PHE A 9 -15.50 5.67 -7.56
CA PHE A 9 -15.50 4.29 -8.04
C PHE A 9 -15.35 4.22 -9.57
N ALA A 10 -15.02 3.04 -10.08
CA ALA A 10 -14.78 2.82 -11.51
C ALA A 10 -16.02 3.11 -12.38
N ASP A 11 -17.22 2.99 -11.81
CA ASP A 11 -18.50 3.34 -12.45
C ASP A 11 -18.85 4.84 -12.37
N GLY A 12 -17.95 5.65 -11.78
CA GLY A 12 -18.13 7.08 -11.57
C GLY A 12 -18.96 7.45 -10.35
N THR A 13 -19.45 6.48 -9.57
CA THR A 13 -20.16 6.76 -8.31
C THR A 13 -19.21 7.37 -7.28
N ARG A 14 -19.80 8.13 -6.34
CA ARG A 14 -19.05 8.88 -5.32
C ARG A 14 -19.58 8.60 -3.93
N LEU A 15 -18.68 8.33 -2.99
CA LEU A 15 -18.98 8.34 -1.55
C LEU A 15 -18.15 9.42 -0.87
N GLU A 16 -18.79 10.28 -0.08
CA GLU A 16 -18.14 11.38 0.62
C GLU A 16 -18.03 11.12 2.13
N GLY A 17 -16.98 11.65 2.75
CA GLY A 17 -16.66 11.45 4.16
C GLY A 17 -15.90 10.16 4.46
N VAL A 18 -15.51 9.99 5.72
CA VAL A 18 -14.85 8.77 6.22
C VAL A 18 -15.84 7.60 6.13
N GLN A 19 -15.43 6.52 5.48
CA GLN A 19 -16.25 5.33 5.29
C GLN A 19 -15.78 4.21 6.23
N THR A 20 -16.46 3.06 6.23
CA THR A 20 -15.93 1.83 6.81
C THR A 20 -15.32 0.95 5.73
N LEU A 21 -14.44 0.03 6.10
CA LEU A 21 -13.91 -1.00 5.20
C LEU A 21 -15.04 -1.74 4.47
N ASP A 22 -16.07 -2.16 5.20
CA ASP A 22 -17.22 -2.88 4.63
C ASP A 22 -17.98 -2.05 3.60
N ALA A 23 -18.23 -0.76 3.87
CA ALA A 23 -18.93 0.12 2.95
C ALA A 23 -18.16 0.29 1.64
N ILE A 24 -16.83 0.42 1.72
CA ILE A 24 -15.97 0.52 0.54
C ILE A 24 -15.89 -0.80 -0.20
N SER A 25 -15.79 -1.93 0.50
CA SER A 25 -15.78 -3.27 -0.11
C SER A 25 -17.05 -3.50 -0.92
N GLN A 26 -18.22 -3.16 -0.36
CA GLN A 26 -19.50 -3.27 -1.05
C GLN A 26 -19.59 -2.36 -2.27
N ALA A 27 -19.16 -1.10 -2.16
CA ALA A 27 -19.22 -0.14 -3.27
C ALA A 27 -18.20 -0.42 -4.38
N SER A 28 -17.02 -0.94 -4.03
CA SER A 28 -15.95 -1.27 -4.99
C SER A 28 -16.12 -2.63 -5.67
N GLY A 29 -16.88 -3.55 -5.05
CA GLY A 29 -16.90 -4.96 -5.44
C GLY A 29 -15.62 -5.73 -5.08
N VAL A 30 -14.68 -5.09 -4.38
CA VAL A 30 -13.44 -5.73 -3.92
C VAL A 30 -13.71 -6.40 -2.58
N ALA A 31 -13.67 -7.74 -2.54
CA ALA A 31 -13.87 -8.49 -1.32
C ALA A 31 -12.71 -8.25 -0.35
N ILE A 32 -13.03 -8.05 0.93
CA ILE A 32 -12.01 -8.07 2.01
C ILE A 32 -11.55 -9.53 2.15
N PRO A 33 -10.28 -9.85 1.93
CA PRO A 33 -9.77 -11.21 2.07
C PRO A 33 -10.01 -11.71 3.49
N THR A 34 -10.67 -12.85 3.60
CA THR A 34 -10.85 -13.56 4.87
C THR A 34 -10.56 -15.03 4.64
N SER A 35 -9.94 -15.69 5.61
CA SER A 35 -9.65 -17.11 5.55
C SER A 35 -9.64 -17.70 6.95
N ALA A 36 -10.04 -18.96 7.10
CA ALA A 36 -9.91 -19.68 8.38
C ALA A 36 -8.48 -20.16 8.65
N GLN A 37 -7.61 -20.12 7.63
CA GLN A 37 -6.22 -20.57 7.68
C GLN A 37 -5.31 -19.56 6.96
N PRO A 38 -4.00 -19.54 7.27
CA PRO A 38 -3.05 -18.75 6.49
C PRO A 38 -3.14 -19.07 5.00
N TRP A 39 -3.14 -18.03 4.16
CA TRP A 39 -3.31 -18.14 2.72
C TRP A 39 -2.37 -17.17 1.99
N PHE A 40 -1.92 -17.56 0.80
CA PHE A 40 -1.17 -16.71 -0.13
C PHE A 40 -1.88 -16.67 -1.47
N ALA A 41 -1.92 -15.49 -2.09
CA ALA A 41 -2.42 -15.35 -3.45
C ALA A 41 -1.48 -16.05 -4.43
N PRO A 42 -2.01 -16.85 -5.37
CA PRO A 42 -1.19 -17.47 -6.40
C PRO A 42 -0.63 -16.40 -7.33
N LEU A 43 0.67 -16.48 -7.63
CA LEU A 43 1.30 -15.64 -8.63
C LEU A 43 1.11 -16.23 -10.03
N PRO A 44 0.73 -15.44 -11.04
CA PRO A 44 0.66 -15.90 -12.42
C PRO A 44 2.07 -16.13 -12.99
N ASN A 45 2.19 -17.04 -13.96
CA ASN A 45 3.40 -17.17 -14.75
C ASN A 45 3.63 -15.88 -15.56
N GLY A 46 4.87 -15.40 -15.58
CA GLY A 46 5.26 -14.16 -16.26
C GLY A 46 6.56 -14.27 -17.05
N THR A 47 6.74 -13.36 -18.00
CA THR A 47 7.98 -13.23 -18.77
C THR A 47 8.87 -12.16 -18.13
N LEU A 48 10.14 -12.49 -17.88
CA LEU A 48 11.14 -11.54 -17.42
C LEU A 48 11.96 -11.04 -18.61
N LEU A 49 12.07 -9.72 -18.76
CA LEU A 49 12.91 -9.10 -19.78
C LEU A 49 14.33 -8.92 -19.25
N ALA A 50 15.33 -9.30 -20.04
CA ALA A 50 16.72 -9.18 -19.65
C ALA A 50 17.10 -7.72 -19.33
N GLY A 51 17.78 -7.52 -18.20
CA GLY A 51 18.24 -6.19 -17.75
C GLY A 51 17.21 -5.36 -16.98
N SER A 52 15.97 -5.85 -16.82
CA SER A 52 14.92 -5.15 -16.07
C SER A 52 14.59 -5.92 -14.78
N PRO A 53 14.76 -5.32 -13.58
CA PRO A 53 14.28 -5.94 -12.36
C PRO A 53 12.74 -6.01 -12.37
N VAL A 54 12.20 -7.09 -11.81
CA VAL A 54 10.76 -7.26 -11.61
C VAL A 54 10.50 -7.38 -10.12
N PHE A 55 9.64 -6.50 -9.61
CA PHE A 55 9.12 -6.61 -8.25
C PHE A 55 7.89 -7.50 -8.28
N LEU A 56 7.92 -8.56 -7.48
CA LEU A 56 6.80 -9.46 -7.28
C LEU A 56 6.10 -9.08 -5.98
N GLU A 57 4.86 -8.66 -6.09
CA GLU A 57 3.99 -8.43 -4.94
C GLU A 57 3.53 -9.79 -4.40
N LEU A 58 3.70 -9.99 -3.10
CA LEU A 58 3.29 -11.22 -2.42
C LEU A 58 2.12 -10.91 -1.51
N ASP A 59 0.93 -11.32 -1.92
CA ASP A 59 -0.27 -11.17 -1.10
C ASP A 59 -0.49 -12.41 -0.24
N GLY A 60 -0.80 -12.18 1.02
CA GLY A 60 -1.18 -13.25 1.93
C GLY A 60 -1.91 -12.72 3.15
N TYR A 61 -2.55 -13.64 3.86
CA TYR A 61 -3.39 -13.34 5.02
C TYR A 61 -3.23 -14.45 6.05
N ASP A 62 -2.99 -14.08 7.30
CA ASP A 62 -3.12 -14.97 8.47
C ASP A 62 -4.25 -14.44 9.36
N PRO A 63 -5.31 -15.23 9.61
CA PRO A 63 -6.44 -14.80 10.45
C PRO A 63 -6.07 -14.48 11.90
N ASN A 64 -4.92 -14.97 12.38
CA ASN A 64 -4.43 -14.72 13.72
C ASN A 64 -3.41 -13.58 13.79
N GLY A 65 -3.12 -12.90 12.67
CA GLY A 65 -2.11 -11.85 12.60
C GLY A 65 -0.68 -12.38 12.77
N GLY A 66 -0.45 -13.67 12.51
CA GLY A 66 0.88 -14.26 12.51
C GLY A 66 1.78 -13.68 11.39
N PRO A 67 3.11 -13.69 11.58
CA PRO A 67 4.03 -13.22 10.55
C PRO A 67 4.02 -14.14 9.33
N LEU A 68 3.90 -13.56 8.14
CA LEU A 68 4.07 -14.27 6.88
C LEU A 68 5.56 -14.35 6.53
N SER A 69 6.05 -15.55 6.21
CA SER A 69 7.44 -15.78 5.80
C SER A 69 7.48 -16.28 4.36
N PHE A 70 8.46 -15.79 3.60
CA PHE A 70 8.59 -16.10 2.18
C PHE A 70 9.98 -16.68 1.89
N THR A 71 10.06 -17.57 0.90
CA THR A 71 11.31 -18.09 0.37
C THR A 71 11.22 -18.08 -1.15
N VAL A 72 12.29 -17.67 -1.82
CA VAL A 72 12.35 -17.60 -3.28
C VAL A 72 13.50 -18.47 -3.76
N SER A 73 13.26 -19.25 -4.81
CA SER A 73 14.26 -20.09 -5.48
C SER A 73 14.18 -19.91 -6.99
N SER A 74 15.32 -19.98 -7.67
CA SER A 74 15.41 -19.99 -9.13
C SER A 74 16.01 -21.32 -9.58
N ASP A 75 15.37 -21.96 -10.55
CA ASP A 75 15.91 -23.17 -11.19
C ASP A 75 17.12 -22.86 -12.09
N ASN A 76 17.34 -21.59 -12.42
CA ASN A 76 18.50 -21.12 -13.18
C ASN A 76 19.08 -19.84 -12.55
N PRO A 77 19.89 -19.97 -11.48
CA PRO A 77 20.45 -18.83 -10.76
C PRO A 77 21.48 -18.04 -11.57
N ASP A 78 22.05 -18.61 -12.64
CA ASP A 78 22.97 -17.92 -13.54
C ASP A 78 22.26 -16.88 -14.42
N LEU A 79 20.96 -17.05 -14.66
CA LEU A 79 20.14 -16.12 -15.45
C LEU A 79 19.30 -15.18 -14.58
N ILE A 80 18.85 -15.64 -13.42
CA ILE A 80 17.92 -14.90 -12.56
C ILE A 80 18.43 -14.95 -11.11
N GLU A 81 18.81 -13.79 -10.61
CA GLU A 81 19.01 -13.56 -9.18
C GLU A 81 17.68 -13.13 -8.55
N ALA A 82 17.26 -13.86 -7.51
CA ALA A 82 16.08 -13.53 -6.74
C ALA A 82 16.48 -13.12 -5.32
N THR A 83 16.09 -11.91 -4.93
CA THR A 83 16.44 -11.34 -3.63
C THR A 83 15.19 -11.04 -2.84
N VAL A 84 15.10 -11.62 -1.64
CA VAL A 84 14.15 -11.19 -0.63
C VAL A 84 14.77 -10.01 0.12
N LEU A 85 14.14 -8.85 0.02
CA LEU A 85 14.60 -7.67 0.73
C LEU A 85 14.30 -7.84 2.23
N VAL A 86 15.35 -8.04 3.01
CA VAL A 86 15.28 -8.17 4.48
C VAL A 86 15.82 -6.91 5.14
N ASN A 87 15.29 -6.55 6.31
CA ASN A 87 15.71 -5.40 7.12
C ASN A 87 15.52 -4.02 6.46
N ASN A 88 14.70 -3.90 5.42
CA ASN A 88 14.33 -2.59 4.89
C ASN A 88 13.47 -1.82 5.88
N GLN A 89 13.66 -0.50 5.91
CA GLN A 89 12.78 0.36 6.67
C GLN A 89 11.36 0.29 6.11
N SER A 90 10.37 0.46 6.99
CA SER A 90 8.97 0.49 6.60
C SER A 90 8.28 1.67 7.29
N LEU A 91 7.32 2.28 6.59
CA LEU A 91 6.37 3.21 7.20
C LEU A 91 5.16 2.41 7.66
N ARG A 92 4.72 2.65 8.89
CA ARG A 92 3.43 2.16 9.38
C ARG A 92 2.53 3.36 9.59
N ILE A 93 1.40 3.38 8.89
CA ILE A 93 0.38 4.40 8.99
C ILE A 93 -0.85 3.77 9.63
N SER A 94 -1.18 4.19 10.85
CA SER A 94 -2.43 3.78 11.50
C SER A 94 -3.59 4.58 10.92
N VAL A 95 -4.41 3.93 10.09
CA VAL A 95 -5.56 4.55 9.43
C VAL A 95 -6.80 4.37 10.31
N ALA A 96 -7.35 5.47 10.80
CA ALA A 96 -8.48 5.47 11.72
C ALA A 96 -9.71 4.77 11.12
N GLY A 97 -10.13 3.66 11.72
CA GLY A 97 -11.25 2.83 11.26
C GLY A 97 -10.90 1.77 10.21
N TYR A 98 -9.64 1.70 9.77
CA TYR A 98 -9.18 0.83 8.68
C TYR A 98 -7.98 -0.05 9.04
N GLY A 99 -7.31 0.21 10.17
CA GLY A 99 -6.15 -0.56 10.62
C GLY A 99 -4.83 0.00 10.10
N ASP A 100 -3.78 -0.82 10.10
CA ASP A 100 -2.44 -0.40 9.74
C ASP A 100 -2.14 -0.62 8.26
N LEU A 101 -1.65 0.43 7.60
CA LEU A 101 -1.00 0.36 6.30
C LEU A 101 0.51 0.32 6.50
N VAL A 102 1.15 -0.79 6.13
CA VAL A 102 2.61 -0.94 6.21
C VAL A 102 3.21 -0.86 4.80
N ILE A 103 4.13 0.08 4.61
CA ILE A 103 4.76 0.39 3.31
C ILE A 103 6.26 0.16 3.45
N HIS A 104 6.80 -0.82 2.71
CA HIS A 104 8.24 -1.03 2.62
C HIS A 104 8.92 0.07 1.80
N LEU A 105 10.02 0.62 2.32
CA LEU A 105 10.80 1.66 1.66
C LEU A 105 11.98 1.05 0.88
N PHE A 106 12.23 1.57 -0.32
CA PHE A 106 13.36 1.18 -1.17
C PHE A 106 14.54 2.14 -0.99
N ASP A 107 15.10 2.20 0.22
CA ASP A 107 16.17 3.14 0.59
C ASP A 107 17.39 3.02 -0.33
N HIS A 108 17.69 1.80 -0.78
CA HIS A 108 18.81 1.51 -1.68
C HIS A 108 18.61 2.06 -3.09
N LEU A 109 17.37 2.30 -3.53
CA LEU A 109 17.07 2.83 -4.87
C LEU A 109 16.82 4.33 -4.85
N VAL A 110 16.07 4.82 -3.86
CA VAL A 110 15.58 6.20 -3.80
C VAL A 110 15.83 6.86 -2.43
N PRO A 111 17.11 6.90 -1.96
CA PRO A 111 17.45 7.28 -0.59
C PRO A 111 16.99 8.69 -0.21
N ARG A 112 16.98 9.63 -1.16
CA ARG A 112 16.52 11.01 -0.90
C ARG A 112 15.03 11.07 -0.61
N VAL A 113 14.24 10.28 -1.32
CA VAL A 113 12.77 10.25 -1.17
C VAL A 113 12.42 9.57 0.15
N THR A 114 13.03 8.42 0.43
CA THR A 114 12.73 7.67 1.64
C THR A 114 13.17 8.39 2.91
N GLN A 115 14.34 9.05 2.90
CA GLN A 115 14.78 9.91 4.01
C GLN A 115 13.80 11.04 4.27
N ARG A 116 13.28 11.70 3.21
CA ARG A 116 12.34 12.80 3.39
C ARG A 116 11.03 12.33 4.01
N VAL A 117 10.43 11.26 3.48
CA VAL A 117 9.15 10.74 4.01
C VAL A 117 9.32 10.24 5.44
N THR A 118 10.43 9.54 5.73
CA THR A 118 10.74 9.07 7.08
C THR A 118 10.89 10.24 8.05
N GLY A 119 11.69 11.26 7.72
CA GLY A 119 11.89 12.40 8.61
C GLY A 119 10.59 13.18 8.88
N LEU A 120 9.69 13.26 7.90
CA LEU A 120 8.36 13.84 8.10
C LEU A 120 7.49 12.97 9.03
N ALA A 121 7.52 11.65 8.86
CA ALA A 121 6.78 10.72 9.71
C ALA A 121 7.30 10.77 11.16
N GLU A 122 8.61 10.75 11.38
CA GLU A 122 9.24 10.87 12.71
C GLU A 122 8.92 12.20 13.40
N ALA A 123 8.74 13.26 12.61
CA ALA A 123 8.33 14.58 13.11
C ALA A 123 6.81 14.68 13.38
N GLY A 124 6.03 13.62 13.15
CA GLY A 124 4.57 13.62 13.32
C GLY A 124 3.82 14.45 12.27
N PHE A 125 4.46 14.79 11.14
CA PHE A 125 3.86 15.68 10.13
C PHE A 125 2.55 15.13 9.55
N TYR A 126 2.44 13.81 9.41
CA TYR A 126 1.28 13.15 8.81
C TYR A 126 0.13 12.90 9.80
N ASP A 127 0.33 13.16 11.09
CA ASP A 127 -0.65 12.84 12.11
C ASP A 127 -1.90 13.71 11.95
N GLY A 128 -3.07 13.06 11.96
CA GLY A 128 -4.37 13.71 11.78
C GLY A 128 -4.67 14.16 10.35
N LEU A 129 -3.77 13.90 9.38
CA LEU A 129 -4.03 14.22 7.98
C LEU A 129 -5.01 13.23 7.33
N LEU A 130 -5.75 13.72 6.34
CA LEU A 130 -6.70 12.93 5.57
C LEU A 130 -6.07 12.40 4.28
N PHE A 131 -6.58 11.26 3.80
CA PHE A 131 -6.48 10.92 2.39
C PHE A 131 -7.49 11.76 1.61
N HIS A 132 -7.07 12.94 1.15
CA HIS A 132 -7.98 13.91 0.52
C HIS A 132 -8.54 13.46 -0.84
N GLN A 133 -7.96 12.43 -1.47
CA GLN A 133 -8.52 11.82 -2.68
C GLN A 133 -8.36 10.31 -2.66
N VAL A 134 -9.44 9.60 -3.02
CA VAL A 134 -9.42 8.15 -3.21
C VAL A 134 -10.11 7.79 -4.52
N ILE A 135 -9.37 7.13 -5.42
CA ILE A 135 -9.85 6.64 -6.71
C ILE A 135 -9.75 5.11 -6.70
N ASN A 136 -10.89 4.43 -6.71
CA ASN A 136 -10.97 2.98 -6.69
C ASN A 136 -10.23 2.37 -7.90
N GLY A 137 -9.43 1.35 -7.65
CA GLY A 137 -8.62 0.67 -8.66
C GLY A 137 -7.46 1.50 -9.20
N MET A 138 -7.15 2.66 -8.60
CA MET A 138 -6.03 3.51 -9.01
C MET A 138 -5.15 3.96 -7.85
N SER A 139 -5.67 4.80 -6.94
CA SER A 139 -4.82 5.44 -5.93
C SER A 139 -5.58 6.00 -4.73
N ILE A 140 -4.85 6.09 -3.61
CA ILE A 140 -5.19 6.96 -2.48
C ILE A 140 -4.12 8.05 -2.38
N LEU A 141 -4.53 9.30 -2.16
CA LEU A 141 -3.62 10.44 -2.04
C LEU A 141 -3.81 11.13 -0.69
N GLY A 142 -2.70 11.40 -0.02
CA GLY A 142 -2.64 12.06 1.28
C GLY A 142 -1.42 12.97 1.39
N GLY A 143 -1.03 13.33 2.62
CA GLY A 143 0.18 14.11 2.87
C GLY A 143 0.06 15.63 2.63
N ASP A 144 -1.16 16.14 2.52
CA ASP A 144 -1.45 17.58 2.44
C ASP A 144 -2.10 18.05 3.76
N PRO A 145 -1.43 18.92 4.55
CA PRO A 145 -1.98 19.50 5.78
C PRO A 145 -3.27 20.29 5.60
N THR A 146 -3.52 20.83 4.41
CA THR A 146 -4.75 21.57 4.08
C THR A 146 -5.90 20.63 3.70
N GLY A 147 -5.58 19.38 3.35
CA GLY A 147 -6.55 18.42 2.82
C GLY A 147 -7.13 18.79 1.46
N THR A 148 -6.57 19.76 0.73
CA THR A 148 -7.14 20.24 -0.55
C THR A 148 -6.50 19.58 -1.79
N GLY A 149 -5.35 18.93 -1.62
CA GLY A 149 -4.48 18.45 -2.70
C GLY A 149 -3.50 19.50 -3.22
N GLY A 150 -3.51 20.72 -2.69
CA GLY A 150 -2.65 21.83 -3.12
C GLY A 150 -1.54 22.21 -2.14
N GLY A 151 -1.52 21.66 -0.94
CA GLY A 151 -0.48 21.91 0.06
C GLY A 151 0.65 20.88 0.06
N GLY A 152 1.43 20.86 1.13
CA GLY A 152 2.54 19.91 1.30
C GLY A 152 3.53 20.34 2.37
N SER A 153 4.55 19.50 2.59
CA SER A 153 5.69 19.86 3.44
C SER A 153 6.58 20.87 2.70
N ALA A 154 6.86 22.01 3.32
CA ALA A 154 7.82 23.00 2.80
C ALA A 154 9.25 22.48 2.71
#